data_AF-A0AAD8P345-F1
#
_entry.id   AF-A0AAD8P345-F1
#
_cell.length_a   1.000
_cell.length_b   1.000
_cell.length_c   1.000
_cell.angle_alpha   90.00
_cell.angle_beta   90.00
_cell.angle_gamma   90.00
#
_symmetry.space_group_name_H-M   'P 1'
#
loop_
_entity.id
_entity.type
_entity.pdbx_description
1 polymer ?
#
loop_
_entity_poly.entity_id
_entity_poly.type
_entity_poly.pdbx_seq_one_letter_code
_entity_poly.pdbx_strand_id
1 'polypeptide(L)' 'MAGVPLNFVDDLNSVRDFWDMKARVIKVWRLNYRMDCILLDERGSKIHGVIKNHLIKDFEETVKEDAVVFAV' A
#
# COMPACT_ATOMS: atom_id res chain seq x y z
N MET A 1 -12.73 0.80 -22.40
CA MET A 1 -11.74 1.51 -21.55
C MET A 1 -10.75 0.46 -21.09
N ALA A 2 -9.51 0.48 -21.59
CA ALA A 2 -8.49 -0.43 -21.09
C ALA A 2 -8.09 0.04 -19.69
N GLY A 3 -8.24 -0.82 -18.68
CA GLY A 3 -7.80 -0.50 -17.32
C GLY A 3 -6.28 -0.31 -17.28
N VAL A 4 -5.80 0.55 -16.37
CA VAL A 4 -4.36 0.63 -16.07
C VAL A 4 -3.89 -0.78 -15.67
N PRO A 5 -2.81 -1.32 -16.28
CA PRO A 5 -2.30 -2.62 -15.88
C PRO A 5 -1.79 -2.52 -14.43
N LEU A 6 -2.47 -3.21 -13.52
CA LEU A 6 -2.07 -3.30 -12.13
C LEU A 6 -0.92 -4.30 -11.98
N ASN A 7 0.03 -3.95 -11.12
CA ASN A 7 1.13 -4.79 -10.68
C ASN A 7 0.72 -5.54 -9.40
N PHE A 8 1.31 -6.72 -9.22
CA PHE A 8 1.18 -7.51 -8.00
C PHE A 8 2.40 -7.30 -7.10
N VAL A 9 2.30 -7.72 -5.84
CA VAL A 9 3.39 -7.57 -4.87
C VAL A 9 4.68 -8.24 -5.39
N ASP A 10 4.55 -9.41 -6.02
CA ASP A 10 5.70 -10.17 -6.51
C ASP A 10 6.34 -9.59 -7.78
N ASP A 11 5.69 -8.61 -8.44
CA ASP A 11 6.26 -7.91 -9.60
C ASP A 11 7.17 -6.74 -9.17
N LEU A 12 7.03 -6.28 -7.92
CA LEU A 12 7.78 -5.16 -7.36
C LEU A 12 9.27 -5.48 -7.32
N ASN A 13 10.08 -4.50 -7.71
CA ASN A 13 11.54 -4.59 -7.60
C ASN A 13 12.14 -3.21 -7.37
N SER A 14 13.42 -3.20 -6.96
CA SER A 14 14.14 -1.97 -6.62
C SER A 14 14.66 -1.19 -7.83
N VAL A 15 14.39 -1.62 -9.07
CA VAL A 15 14.85 -0.93 -10.29
C VAL A 15 13.85 0.16 -10.72
N ARG A 16 12.59 0.09 -10.26
CA ARG A 16 11.57 1.12 -10.48
C ARG A 16 11.06 1.68 -9.16
N ASP A 17 10.80 2.98 -9.18
CA ASP A 17 10.26 3.72 -8.04
C ASP A 17 8.72 3.76 -7.99
N PHE A 18 8.05 3.62 -9.15
CA PHE A 18 6.60 3.79 -9.29
C PHE A 18 5.92 2.50 -9.76
N TRP A 19 4.80 2.18 -9.11
CA TRP A 19 4.06 0.94 -9.30
C TRP A 19 2.57 1.19 -9.07
N ASP A 20 1.74 0.93 -10.08
CA ASP A 20 0.29 0.89 -9.91
C ASP A 20 -0.11 -0.46 -9.30
N MET A 21 -0.51 -0.53 -8.03
CA MET A 21 -0.92 -1.77 -7.36
C MET A 21 -2.26 -1.59 -6.65
N LYS A 22 -3.13 -2.60 -6.73
CA LYS A 22 -4.36 -2.67 -5.94
C LYS A 22 -4.19 -3.67 -4.80
N ALA A 23 -4.40 -3.24 -3.57
CA ALA A 23 -4.23 -4.09 -2.39
C ALA A 23 -5.26 -3.77 -1.30
N ARG A 24 -5.56 -4.76 -0.46
CA ARG A 24 -6.29 -4.56 0.78
C ARG A 24 -5.31 -4.32 1.92
N VAL A 25 -5.59 -3.32 2.74
CA VAL A 25 -4.89 -3.08 4.00
C VAL A 25 -5.41 -4.08 5.03
N ILE A 26 -4.58 -5.02 5.48
CA ILE A 26 -5.00 -6.06 6.43
C ILE A 26 -4.62 -5.74 7.88
N LYS A 27 -3.68 -4.83 8.09
CA LYS A 27 -3.26 -4.39 9.42
C LYS A 27 -2.62 -3.01 9.36
N VAL A 28 -2.87 -2.19 10.37
CA VAL A 28 -2.28 -0.85 10.51
C VAL A 28 -1.77 -0.65 11.93
N TRP A 29 -0.59 -0.03 12.06
CA TRP A 29 -0.06 0.45 13.33
C TRP A 29 0.31 1.93 13.20
N ARG A 30 -0.19 2.76 14.12
CA ARG A 30 0.21 4.16 14.23
C ARG A 30 1.21 4.30 15.36
N LEU A 31 2.46 4.64 15.02
CA LEU A 31 3.51 4.98 15.96
C LEU A 31 3.68 6.50 16.00
N ASN A 32 4.37 7.02 17.02
CA ASN A 32 4.56 8.46 17.18
C ASN A 32 5.32 9.14 16.02
N TYR A 33 6.04 8.38 15.19
CA TYR A 33 6.93 8.89 14.15
C TYR A 33 6.72 8.25 12.77
N ARG A 34 5.79 7.29 12.64
CA ARG A 34 5.47 6.63 11.36
C ARG A 34 4.16 5.85 11.48
N MET A 35 3.65 5.44 10.34
CA MET A 35 2.52 4.51 10.25
C MET A 35 2.96 3.30 9.43
N ASP A 36 2.82 2.11 10.02
CA ASP A 36 3.16 0.84 9.39
C ASP A 36 1.85 0.17 8.94
N CYS A 37 1.86 -0.51 7.79
CA CYS A 37 0.70 -1.27 7.31
C CYS A 37 1.10 -2.54 6.57
N ILE A 38 0.26 -3.56 6.61
CA ILE A 38 0.41 -4.73 5.73
C ILE A 38 -0.61 -4.64 4.61
N LEU A 39 -0.13 -4.73 3.38
CA LEU A 39 -0.92 -4.77 2.16
C LEU A 39 -0.99 -6.20 1.63
N LEU A 40 -2.16 -6.61 1.16
CA LEU A 40 -2.45 -7.92 0.58
C LEU A 40 -3.01 -7.72 -0.82
N ASP A 41 -2.37 -8.30 -1.83
CA ASP A 41 -2.89 -8.28 -3.20
C ASP A 41 -3.91 -9.41 -3.47
N GLU A 42 -4.47 -9.42 -4.68
CA GLU A 42 -5.45 -10.42 -5.11
C GLU A 42 -4.86 -11.82 -5.31
N ARG A 43 -3.53 -11.96 -5.38
CA ARG A 43 -2.83 -13.26 -5.46
C ARG A 43 -2.54 -13.86 -4.08
N GLY A 44 -2.78 -13.11 -3.01
CA GLY A 44 -2.49 -13.54 -1.65
C GLY A 44 -1.10 -13.14 -1.15
N SER A 45 -0.32 -12.44 -1.96
CA SER A 45 1.02 -11.97 -1.61
C SER A 45 0.92 -10.72 -0.73
N LYS A 46 1.84 -10.63 0.23
CA LYS A 46 1.83 -9.59 1.28
C LYS A 46 3.10 -8.76 1.23
N ILE A 47 2.94 -7.46 1.45
CA ILE A 47 4.07 -6.53 1.61
C ILE A 47 3.85 -5.61 2.80
N HIS A 48 4.95 -5.25 3.46
CA HIS A 48 4.97 -4.26 4.52
C HIS A 48 5.20 -2.87 3.93
N GLY A 49 4.27 -1.95 4.16
CA GLY A 49 4.37 -0.54 3.79
C GLY A 49 4.62 0.35 5.01
N VAL A 50 5.38 1.42 4.82
CA VAL A 50 5.69 2.41 5.87
C VAL A 50 5.45 3.82 5.33
N ILE A 51 4.62 4.58 6.05
CA ILE A 51 4.35 5.99 5.79
C ILE A 51 5.15 6.83 6.79
N LYS A 52 5.94 7.77 6.27
CA LYS A 52 6.75 8.71 7.07
C LYS A 52 5.84 9.69 7.82
N ASN A 53 6.26 10.13 9.02
CA ASN A 53 5.45 10.98 9.90
C ASN A 53 4.74 12.15 9.21
N HIS A 54 5.48 12.90 8.38
CA HIS A 54 4.97 14.11 7.73
C HIS A 54 3.91 13.83 6.66
N LEU A 55 3.78 12.59 6.19
CA LEU A 55 2.76 12.17 5.22
C LEU A 55 1.56 11.50 5.89
N ILE A 56 1.61 11.17 7.20
CA ILE A 56 0.54 10.39 7.86
C ILE A 56 -0.82 11.07 7.69
N LYS A 57 -0.89 12.39 7.82
CA LYS A 57 -2.16 13.14 7.69
C LYS A 57 -2.79 13.00 6.30
N ASP A 58 -1.98 12.83 5.26
CA ASP A 58 -2.46 12.71 3.88
C ASP A 58 -3.02 11.31 3.60
N PHE A 59 -2.64 10.31 4.41
CA PHE A 59 -2.98 8.90 4.19
C PHE A 59 -3.85 8.28 5.29
N GLU A 60 -4.03 8.93 6.45
CA GLU A 60 -4.75 8.34 7.60
C GLU A 60 -6.22 8.02 7.30
N GLU A 61 -6.84 8.75 6.37
CA GLU A 61 -8.21 8.47 5.96
C GLU A 61 -8.32 7.30 4.98
N THR A 62 -7.29 7.11 4.15
CA THR A 62 -7.24 6.12 3.06
C THR A 62 -6.69 4.77 3.52
N VAL A 63 -5.67 4.79 4.38
CA VAL A 63 -4.98 3.58 4.87
C VAL A 63 -5.60 3.15 6.20
N LYS A 64 -6.71 2.43 6.12
CA LYS A 64 -7.43 1.85 7.27
C LYS A 64 -7.54 0.34 7.11
N GLU A 65 -7.65 -0.39 8.21
CA GLU A 65 -7.89 -1.84 8.15
C GLU A 65 -9.13 -2.14 7.29
N ASP A 66 -9.02 -3.17 6.47
CA ASP A 66 -9.97 -3.62 5.44
C ASP A 66 -10.22 -2.68 4.25
N ALA A 67 -9.61 -1.49 4.21
CA ALA A 67 -9.67 -0.62 3.05
C ALA A 67 -8.97 -1.25 1.84
N VAL A 68 -9.57 -1.14 0.67
CA VAL A 68 -8.90 -1.43 -0.61
C VAL A 68 -8.33 -0.13 -1.15
N VAL A 69 -7.02 -0.13 -1.38
CA VAL A 69 -6.26 1.04 -1.83
C VAL A 69 -5.63 0.77 -3.19
N PHE A 70 -5.44 1.84 -3.95
CA PHE A 70 -4.56 1.87 -5.12
C PHE A 70 -3.29 2.60 -4.70
N ALA A 71 -2.20 1.85 -4.60
CA ALA A 71 -0.87 2.44 -4.47
C ALA A 71 -0.43 2.86 -5.87
N VAL A 72 0.00 4.11 -5.99
CA VAL A 72 0.43 4.76 -7.23
C VAL A 72 1.81 5.36 -6.98
#